data_AF-A0A804J0I5-F1
#
_entry.id   AF-A0A804J0I5-F1
#
_cell.length_a   1.000
_cell.length_b   1.000
_cell.length_c   1.000
_cell.angle_alpha   90.00
_cell.angle_beta   90.00
_cell.angle_gamma   90.00
#
_symmetry.space_group_name_H-M   'P 1'
#
loop_
_entity.id
_entity.type
_entity.pdbx_description
1 polymer ?
#
loop_
_entity_poly.entity_id
_entity_poly.type
_entity_poly.pdbx_seq_one_letter_code
_entity_poly.pdbx_strand_id
1 'polypeptide(L)'
;MDLVPNPDSPHSNNSGGSSPNSSPQNFSSSSSAATAGGAAASSSPPSLSRYESQKRRDWNTFGQYLRNHRPPLSLAQCSSAHVLEFLRYLDQFGKTKIHTHMCPFFGHPNPPAPCPCPLRQAWGSLDALIGRLRAAYEENGGKPETNPFGARAVRLYLREVREVQSKARGISYEKKKRKKPQQHEQHHPPPPPAAA
;
A
#
# COMPACT_ATOMS: atom_id res chain seq x y z
N MET A 1 -32.27 -60.73 0.27
CA MET A 1 -31.12 -59.79 0.23
C MET A 1 -31.65 -58.45 -0.23
N ASP A 2 -32.19 -57.57 0.62
CA ASP A 2 -31.61 -56.98 1.85
C ASP A 2 -30.37 -56.12 1.50
N LEU A 3 -30.23 -54.84 1.89
CA LEU A 3 -31.03 -54.01 2.81
C LEU A 3 -30.83 -52.50 2.51
N VAL A 4 -31.80 -51.65 2.87
CA VAL A 4 -31.74 -50.17 3.05
C VAL A 4 -32.49 -49.93 4.38
N PRO A 5 -32.08 -49.09 5.36
CA PRO A 5 -31.44 -47.75 5.26
C PRO A 5 -30.10 -47.68 6.06
N ASN A 6 -29.54 -46.59 6.63
CA ASN A 6 -29.96 -45.20 6.94
C ASN A 6 -28.71 -44.26 7.02
N PRO A 7 -28.83 -42.91 7.15
CA PRO A 7 -27.69 -42.00 7.24
C PRO A 7 -27.25 -41.72 8.69
N ASP A 8 -26.01 -41.23 8.87
CA ASP A 8 -25.58 -40.60 10.13
C ASP A 8 -24.74 -39.33 9.88
N SER A 9 -24.98 -38.32 10.71
CA SER A 9 -24.23 -37.09 10.86
C SER A 9 -24.36 -36.67 12.31
N PRO A 10 -23.30 -36.09 12.90
CA PRO A 10 -23.54 -35.06 13.90
C PRO A 10 -22.80 -33.76 13.59
N HIS A 11 -23.58 -32.69 13.43
CA HIS A 11 -23.13 -31.34 13.74
C HIS A 11 -22.93 -31.19 15.24
N SER A 12 -21.82 -30.58 15.68
CA SER A 12 -21.68 -30.08 17.05
C SER A 12 -22.13 -28.62 17.12
N ASN A 13 -23.32 -28.40 17.69
CA ASN A 13 -23.77 -27.08 18.11
C ASN A 13 -23.00 -26.63 19.37
N ASN A 14 -22.64 -25.35 19.46
CA ASN A 14 -22.34 -24.72 20.73
C ASN A 14 -23.32 -23.55 20.95
N SER A 15 -24.19 -23.70 21.95
CA SER A 15 -25.27 -22.77 22.27
C SER A 15 -25.10 -22.23 23.67
N GLY A 16 -25.06 -20.89 23.79
CA GLY A 16 -25.04 -20.17 25.06
C GLY A 16 -24.30 -18.84 24.91
N GLY A 17 -24.89 -17.68 25.21
CA GLY A 17 -26.25 -17.41 25.67
C GLY A 17 -26.30 -16.04 26.36
N SER A 18 -27.40 -15.31 26.17
CA SER A 18 -27.80 -14.12 26.94
C SER A 18 -26.99 -12.82 26.76
N SER A 19 -27.59 -11.88 26.04
CA SER A 19 -27.50 -10.43 26.35
C SER A 19 -28.39 -10.11 27.59
N PRO A 20 -28.32 -8.92 28.24
CA PRO A 20 -28.78 -7.67 27.63
C PRO A 20 -28.05 -6.35 28.01
N ASN A 21 -28.16 -5.39 27.09
CA ASN A 21 -28.35 -3.93 27.25
C ASN A 21 -28.09 -3.23 28.62
N SER A 22 -27.25 -2.19 28.61
CA SER A 22 -27.54 -0.86 29.20
C SER A 22 -26.49 0.20 28.81
N SER A 23 -26.93 1.46 28.65
CA SER A 23 -26.11 2.62 28.26
C SER A 23 -25.76 3.51 29.49
N PRO A 24 -25.39 4.80 29.37
CA PRO A 24 -23.99 5.21 29.51
C PRO A 24 -23.76 6.20 30.68
N GLN A 25 -22.59 6.16 31.34
CA GLN A 25 -22.21 7.20 32.30
C GLN A 25 -20.74 7.65 32.18
N ASN A 26 -20.57 8.96 32.31
CA ASN A 26 -19.33 9.71 32.26
C ASN A 26 -18.97 10.19 33.68
N PHE A 27 -17.75 9.98 34.14
CA PHE A 27 -17.20 10.67 35.31
C PHE A 27 -15.68 10.83 35.22
N SER A 28 -15.22 12.02 35.58
CA SER A 28 -13.84 12.48 35.49
C SER A 28 -13.04 12.23 36.78
N SER A 29 -11.72 12.41 36.69
CA SER A 29 -10.75 12.53 37.81
C SER A 29 -10.41 11.18 38.49
N SER A 30 -9.15 10.82 38.71
CA SER A 30 -8.10 11.61 39.35
C SER A 30 -6.68 11.08 39.06
N SER A 31 -5.67 11.90 39.38
CA SER A 31 -4.23 11.59 39.27
C SER A 31 -3.63 11.07 40.58
N SER A 32 -2.70 10.10 40.54
CA SER A 32 -1.35 10.19 41.15
C SER A 32 -0.57 8.85 41.21
N ALA A 33 0.77 8.97 41.28
CA ALA A 33 1.73 8.04 41.90
C ALA A 33 2.07 6.69 41.24
N ALA A 34 3.06 6.75 40.34
CA ALA A 34 4.30 5.97 40.31
C ALA A 34 4.39 4.52 40.86
N THR A 35 4.91 3.62 40.03
CA THR A 35 6.00 2.69 40.41
C THR A 35 6.94 2.48 39.22
N ALA A 36 8.24 2.36 39.49
CA ALA A 36 9.25 2.18 38.44
C ALA A 36 9.39 0.69 38.06
N GLY A 37 9.28 0.38 36.78
CA GLY A 37 9.57 -0.94 36.20
C GLY A 37 10.49 -0.78 35.00
N GLY A 38 11.80 -0.90 35.21
CA GLY A 38 12.82 -0.70 34.17
C GLY A 38 12.84 -1.83 33.14
N ALA A 39 12.00 -1.73 32.11
CA ALA A 39 12.14 -2.56 30.92
C ALA A 39 13.17 -1.93 29.97
N ALA A 40 14.31 -2.60 29.77
CA ALA A 40 15.30 -2.20 28.77
C ALA A 40 14.72 -2.37 27.35
N ALA A 41 14.10 -1.31 26.84
CA ALA A 41 13.60 -1.27 25.47
C ALA A 41 14.79 -1.31 24.50
N SER A 42 15.04 -2.49 23.92
CA SER A 42 16.04 -2.70 22.88
C SER A 42 15.68 -1.88 21.64
N SER A 43 16.38 -0.76 21.47
CA SER A 43 16.16 0.28 20.46
C SER A 43 16.58 -0.14 19.04
N SER A 44 15.98 -1.23 18.55
CA SER A 44 15.98 -1.56 17.12
C SER A 44 14.75 -0.92 16.46
N PRO A 45 14.90 -0.20 15.33
CA PRO A 45 13.81 0.62 14.80
C PRO A 45 12.71 -0.25 14.17
N PRO A 46 11.43 -0.11 14.56
CA PRO A 46 10.34 -0.97 14.08
C PRO A 46 10.09 -0.86 12.56
N SER A 47 10.61 0.20 11.92
CA SER A 47 10.56 0.42 10.48
C SER A 47 11.32 -0.64 9.66
N LEU A 48 12.50 -1.09 10.14
CA LEU A 48 13.32 -2.08 9.44
C LEU A 48 12.61 -3.44 9.42
N SER A 49 12.16 -3.93 10.59
CA SER A 49 11.41 -5.18 10.70
C SER A 49 10.16 -5.20 9.80
N ARG A 50 9.42 -4.08 9.72
CA ARG A 50 8.28 -3.95 8.80
C ARG A 50 8.68 -4.09 7.34
N TYR A 51 9.73 -3.38 6.90
CA TYR A 51 10.25 -3.44 5.54
C TYR A 51 10.70 -4.85 5.17
N GLU A 52 11.50 -5.48 6.03
CA GLU A 52 11.99 -6.86 5.88
C GLU A 52 10.85 -7.87 5.75
N SER A 53 9.83 -7.76 6.62
CA SER A 53 8.64 -8.61 6.55
C SER A 53 7.92 -8.50 5.20
N GLN A 54 7.85 -7.29 4.62
CA GLN A 54 7.19 -7.06 3.33
C GLN A 54 8.05 -7.58 2.19
N LYS A 55 9.37 -7.32 2.21
CA LYS A 55 10.33 -7.83 1.23
C LYS A 55 10.26 -9.35 1.14
N ARG A 56 10.24 -10.05 2.28
CA ARG A 56 10.10 -11.51 2.34
C ARG A 56 8.76 -12.02 1.81
N ARG A 57 7.64 -11.33 2.09
CA ARG A 57 6.33 -11.68 1.50
C ARG A 57 6.35 -11.55 -0.02
N ASP A 58 6.83 -10.41 -0.52
CA ASP A 58 6.88 -10.10 -1.95
C ASP A 58 7.78 -11.09 -2.71
N TRP A 59 8.94 -11.43 -2.14
CA TRP A 59 9.86 -12.43 -2.67
C TRP A 59 9.20 -13.83 -2.75
N ASN A 60 8.52 -14.25 -1.69
CA ASN A 60 7.80 -15.53 -1.68
C ASN A 60 6.66 -15.55 -2.71
N THR A 61 5.91 -14.45 -2.87
CA THR A 61 4.88 -14.33 -3.91
C THR A 61 5.49 -14.41 -5.32
N PHE A 62 6.64 -13.76 -5.56
CA PHE A 62 7.34 -13.86 -6.84
C PHE A 62 7.88 -15.27 -7.12
N GLY A 63 8.47 -15.93 -6.12
CA GLY A 63 8.92 -17.32 -6.22
C GLY A 63 7.77 -18.32 -6.39
N GLN A 64 6.55 -18.00 -5.94
CA GLN A 64 5.35 -18.78 -6.27
C GLN A 64 4.90 -18.53 -7.71
N TYR A 65 4.93 -17.28 -8.19
CA TYR A 65 4.63 -16.95 -9.59
C TYR A 65 5.53 -17.70 -10.57
N LEU A 66 6.86 -17.72 -10.34
CA LEU A 66 7.80 -18.45 -11.20
C LEU A 66 7.54 -19.98 -11.22
N ARG A 67 7.18 -20.59 -10.07
CA ARG A 67 6.82 -22.01 -10.00
C ARG A 67 5.48 -22.34 -10.65
N ASN A 68 4.56 -21.38 -10.70
CA ASN A 68 3.24 -21.53 -11.34
C ASN A 68 3.29 -21.32 -12.87
N HIS A 69 4.37 -20.74 -13.40
CA HIS A 69 4.59 -20.57 -14.83
C HIS A 69 4.64 -21.94 -15.53
N ARG A 70 4.29 -21.99 -16.83
CA ARG A 70 4.37 -23.22 -17.65
C ARG A 70 5.21 -22.96 -18.90
N PRO A 71 6.41 -23.57 -19.04
CA PRO A 71 7.08 -24.45 -18.06
C PRO A 71 7.48 -23.70 -16.78
N PRO A 72 7.65 -24.40 -15.64
CA PRO A 72 8.12 -23.78 -14.39
C PRO A 72 9.48 -23.10 -14.57
N LEU A 73 9.63 -21.90 -14.02
CA LEU A 73 10.84 -21.10 -14.17
C LEU A 73 11.71 -21.13 -12.92
N SER A 74 13.02 -21.31 -13.10
CA SER A 74 14.01 -21.00 -12.06
C SER A 74 14.34 -19.51 -12.03
N LEU A 75 14.89 -19.01 -10.92
CA LEU A 75 15.39 -17.63 -10.82
C LEU A 75 16.51 -17.33 -11.83
N ALA A 76 17.33 -18.32 -12.20
CA ALA A 76 18.38 -18.19 -13.21
C ALA A 76 17.82 -17.99 -14.63
N GLN A 77 16.64 -18.53 -14.92
CA GLN A 77 15.92 -18.36 -16.19
C GLN A 77 14.93 -17.17 -16.16
N CYS A 78 14.84 -16.46 -15.03
CA CYS A 78 13.96 -15.32 -14.89
C CYS A 78 14.49 -14.12 -15.68
N SER A 79 13.87 -13.82 -16.82
CA SER A 79 14.14 -12.61 -17.60
C SER A 79 13.30 -11.42 -17.13
N SER A 80 13.64 -10.23 -17.61
CA SER A 80 12.83 -9.01 -17.38
C SER A 80 11.41 -9.09 -17.98
N ALA A 81 11.14 -9.99 -18.92
CA ALA A 81 9.80 -10.19 -19.48
C ALA A 81 8.84 -10.81 -18.43
N HIS A 82 9.28 -11.84 -17.71
CA HIS A 82 8.51 -12.46 -16.63
C HIS A 82 8.25 -11.49 -15.48
N VAL A 83 9.20 -10.58 -15.19
CA VAL A 83 8.99 -9.48 -14.22
C VAL A 83 7.89 -8.53 -14.69
N LEU A 84 7.87 -8.13 -15.96
CA LEU A 84 6.84 -7.25 -16.51
C LEU A 84 5.45 -7.92 -16.53
N GLU A 85 5.39 -9.21 -16.85
CA GLU A 85 4.15 -9.99 -16.77
C GLU A 85 3.62 -10.07 -15.33
N PHE A 86 4.48 -10.39 -14.35
CA PHE A 86 4.12 -10.37 -12.94
C PHE A 86 3.57 -9.01 -12.48
N LEU A 87 4.20 -7.90 -12.88
CA LEU A 87 3.68 -6.56 -12.57
C LEU A 87 2.30 -6.30 -13.20
N ARG A 88 2.08 -6.72 -14.46
CA ARG A 88 0.78 -6.59 -15.13
C ARG A 88 -0.31 -7.45 -14.51
N TYR A 89 0.04 -8.62 -13.97
CA TYR A 89 -0.87 -9.46 -13.19
C TYR A 89 -1.26 -8.77 -11.87
N LEU A 90 -0.29 -8.29 -11.09
CA LEU A 90 -0.56 -7.57 -9.84
C LEU A 90 -1.35 -6.26 -10.04
N ASP A 91 -1.19 -5.63 -11.21
CA ASP A 91 -1.93 -4.42 -11.58
C ASP A 91 -3.45 -4.63 -11.67
N GLN A 92 -3.94 -5.86 -11.86
CA GLN A 92 -5.37 -6.18 -11.93
C GLN A 92 -6.08 -6.07 -10.58
N PHE A 93 -5.35 -6.25 -9.47
CA PHE A 93 -5.90 -6.31 -8.11
C PHE A 93 -5.64 -5.04 -7.29
N GLY A 94 -5.33 -3.94 -7.97
CA GLY A 94 -5.05 -2.66 -7.32
C GLY A 94 -6.31 -1.92 -6.85
N LYS A 95 -6.09 -0.86 -6.06
CA LYS A 95 -7.16 -0.07 -5.43
C LYS A 95 -7.29 1.36 -5.98
N THR A 96 -6.50 1.70 -7.01
CA THR A 96 -6.44 3.08 -7.55
C THR A 96 -7.29 3.20 -8.80
N LYS A 97 -8.29 4.08 -8.81
CA LYS A 97 -9.06 4.39 -10.02
C LYS A 97 -8.15 5.08 -11.05
N ILE A 98 -7.98 4.47 -12.24
CA ILE A 98 -7.22 5.04 -13.36
C ILE A 98 -8.21 5.35 -14.48
N HIS A 99 -8.43 6.63 -14.74
CA HIS A 99 -9.37 7.08 -15.77
C HIS A 99 -8.84 6.79 -17.17
N THR A 100 -9.72 6.27 -18.05
CA THR A 100 -9.42 6.14 -19.48
C THR A 100 -9.49 7.50 -20.16
N HIS A 101 -8.83 7.66 -21.32
CA HIS A 101 -8.77 8.94 -22.04
C HIS A 101 -10.15 9.50 -22.46
N MET A 102 -11.18 8.65 -22.58
CA MET A 102 -12.56 9.03 -22.88
C MET A 102 -13.44 9.24 -21.62
N CYS A 103 -12.86 9.10 -20.42
CA CYS A 103 -13.60 9.36 -19.19
C CYS A 103 -13.71 10.88 -18.95
N PRO A 104 -14.89 11.44 -18.63
CA PRO A 104 -15.04 12.86 -18.28
C PRO A 104 -14.16 13.31 -17.10
N PHE A 105 -13.72 12.37 -16.27
CA PHE A 105 -12.85 12.61 -15.11
C PHE A 105 -11.36 12.40 -15.40
N PHE A 106 -10.97 12.14 -16.65
CA PHE A 106 -9.55 12.11 -17.01
C PHE A 106 -8.89 13.45 -16.64
N GLY A 107 -7.73 13.42 -15.99
CA GLY A 107 -7.04 14.63 -15.55
C GLY A 107 -7.64 15.30 -14.29
N HIS A 108 -8.65 14.73 -13.64
CA HIS A 108 -9.29 15.32 -12.46
C HIS A 108 -8.84 14.63 -11.16
N PRO A 109 -8.13 15.32 -10.23
CA PRO A 109 -7.62 14.71 -8.99
C PRO A 109 -8.68 14.29 -7.97
N ASN A 110 -9.83 14.95 -7.99
CA ASN A 110 -10.95 14.70 -7.08
C ASN A 110 -12.26 14.71 -7.89
N PRO A 111 -12.61 13.58 -8.55
CA PRO A 111 -13.80 13.51 -9.39
C PRO A 111 -15.08 13.59 -8.54
N PRO A 112 -16.08 14.39 -8.94
CA PRO A 112 -17.29 14.62 -8.14
C PRO A 112 -18.28 13.43 -8.14
N ALA A 113 -18.08 12.44 -9.01
CA ALA A 113 -18.95 11.27 -9.14
C ALA A 113 -18.14 10.00 -9.50
N PRO A 114 -18.67 8.79 -9.22
CA PRO A 114 -18.02 7.54 -9.59
C PRO A 114 -18.01 7.30 -11.10
N CYS A 115 -17.12 6.41 -11.57
CA CYS A 115 -17.03 6.02 -12.98
C CYS A 115 -16.63 4.54 -13.16
N PRO A 116 -16.97 3.93 -14.32
CA PRO A 116 -16.69 2.52 -14.61
C PRO A 116 -15.21 2.24 -14.95
N CYS A 117 -14.32 3.24 -14.87
CA CYS A 117 -12.90 3.04 -15.16
C CYS A 117 -12.27 1.98 -14.22
N PRO A 118 -11.24 1.23 -14.68
CA PRO A 118 -10.66 0.15 -13.90
C PRO A 118 -9.97 0.63 -12.63
N LEU A 119 -9.95 -0.24 -11.62
CA LEU A 119 -9.02 -0.12 -10.50
C LEU A 119 -7.71 -0.80 -10.88
N ARG A 120 -6.59 -0.11 -10.70
CA ARG A 120 -5.23 -0.56 -11.00
C ARG A 120 -4.30 -0.34 -9.82
N GLN A 121 -3.11 -0.92 -9.85
CA GLN A 121 -2.15 -0.75 -8.76
C GLN A 121 -1.52 0.65 -8.86
N ALA A 122 -1.33 1.34 -7.73
CA ALA A 122 -0.68 2.64 -7.78
C ALA A 122 0.76 2.48 -8.28
N TRP A 123 1.21 3.34 -9.20
CA TRP A 123 2.58 3.26 -9.75
C TRP A 123 3.65 3.23 -8.66
N GLY A 124 3.46 3.98 -7.57
CA GLY A 124 4.37 4.00 -6.41
C GLY A 124 4.41 2.68 -5.63
N SER A 125 3.31 1.91 -5.62
CA SER A 125 3.28 0.57 -5.02
C SER A 125 4.07 -0.44 -5.86
N LEU A 126 3.99 -0.34 -7.20
CA LEU A 126 4.76 -1.17 -8.13
C LEU A 126 6.25 -0.83 -8.09
N ASP A 127 6.59 0.46 -8.04
CA ASP A 127 7.96 0.99 -7.91
C ASP A 127 8.62 0.50 -6.60
N ALA A 128 7.90 0.65 -5.47
CA ALA A 128 8.37 0.16 -4.17
C ALA A 128 8.47 -1.37 -4.08
N LEU A 129 7.59 -2.12 -4.77
CA LEU A 129 7.68 -3.58 -4.89
C LEU A 129 8.95 -3.99 -5.65
N ILE A 130 9.23 -3.36 -6.79
CA ILE A 130 10.45 -3.63 -7.57
C ILE A 130 11.72 -3.26 -6.79
N GLY A 131 11.70 -2.19 -6.00
CA GLY A 131 12.80 -1.87 -5.07
C GLY A 131 13.06 -3.00 -4.06
N ARG A 132 12.01 -3.55 -3.44
CA ARG A 132 12.13 -4.67 -2.50
C ARG A 132 12.58 -5.97 -3.17
N LEU A 133 12.04 -6.31 -4.34
CA LEU A 133 12.43 -7.51 -5.09
C LEU A 133 13.88 -7.44 -5.58
N ARG A 134 14.38 -6.24 -5.94
CA ARG A 134 15.80 -6.04 -6.27
C ARG A 134 16.71 -6.37 -5.09
N ALA A 135 16.44 -5.81 -3.91
CA ALA A 135 17.19 -6.08 -2.69
C ALA A 135 17.10 -7.56 -2.27
N ALA A 136 15.92 -8.18 -2.38
CA ALA A 136 15.73 -9.59 -2.09
C ALA A 136 16.58 -10.49 -3.02
N TYR A 137 16.66 -10.16 -4.31
CA TYR A 137 17.49 -10.90 -5.27
C TYR A 137 18.98 -10.86 -4.90
N GLU A 138 19.48 -9.70 -4.49
CA GLU A 138 20.87 -9.50 -4.07
C GLU A 138 21.19 -10.28 -2.78
N GLU A 139 20.29 -10.26 -1.79
CA GLU A 139 20.42 -11.04 -0.55
C GLU A 139 20.31 -12.57 -0.75
N ASN A 140 19.68 -13.01 -1.83
CA ASN A 140 19.60 -14.43 -2.22
C ASN A 140 20.76 -14.84 -3.15
N GLY A 141 21.89 -14.10 -3.12
CA GLY A 141 23.11 -14.41 -3.88
C GLY A 141 23.11 -13.95 -5.35
N GLY A 142 22.10 -13.18 -5.76
CA GLY A 142 22.01 -12.61 -7.10
C GLY A 142 22.94 -11.41 -7.29
N LYS A 143 23.54 -11.29 -8.48
CA LYS A 143 24.42 -10.16 -8.82
C LYS A 143 23.62 -8.95 -9.32
N PRO A 144 23.95 -7.70 -8.96
CA PRO A 144 23.19 -6.53 -9.38
C PRO A 144 23.21 -6.32 -10.92
N GLU A 145 24.25 -6.78 -11.61
CA GLU A 145 24.38 -6.70 -13.07
C GLU A 145 23.42 -7.65 -13.80
N THR A 146 23.16 -8.84 -13.24
CA THR A 146 22.25 -9.84 -13.80
C THR A 146 20.81 -9.70 -13.29
N ASN A 147 20.54 -8.68 -12.46
CA ASN A 147 19.29 -8.54 -11.73
C ASN A 147 18.10 -8.23 -12.68
N PRO A 148 17.09 -9.11 -12.81
CA PRO A 148 15.99 -8.89 -13.75
C PRO A 148 15.07 -7.74 -13.34
N PHE A 149 14.98 -7.43 -12.05
CA PHE A 149 14.30 -6.23 -11.50
C PHE A 149 15.14 -4.95 -11.70
N GLY A 150 16.43 -5.11 -11.99
CA GLY A 150 17.35 -4.06 -12.42
C GLY A 150 17.20 -3.65 -13.88
N ALA A 151 16.59 -4.49 -14.74
CA ALA A 151 16.65 -4.35 -16.19
C ALA A 151 16.04 -3.05 -16.76
N ARG A 152 16.59 -2.56 -17.89
CA ARG A 152 16.13 -1.35 -18.59
C ARG A 152 14.64 -1.39 -18.94
N ALA A 153 14.12 -2.54 -19.37
CA ALA A 153 12.71 -2.71 -19.73
C ALA A 153 11.76 -2.43 -18.54
N VAL A 154 12.10 -2.95 -17.34
CA VAL A 154 11.33 -2.70 -16.11
C VAL A 154 11.34 -1.22 -15.73
N ARG A 155 12.49 -0.55 -15.85
CA ARG A 155 12.61 0.90 -15.57
C ARG A 155 11.78 1.76 -16.53
N LEU A 156 11.73 1.40 -17.82
CA LEU A 156 10.92 2.11 -18.81
C LEU A 156 9.42 1.90 -18.57
N TYR A 157 8.99 0.67 -18.29
CA TYR A 157 7.60 0.36 -17.94
C TYR A 157 7.13 1.13 -16.69
N LEU A 158 7.92 1.17 -15.61
CA LEU A 158 7.55 1.93 -14.41
C LEU A 158 7.45 3.44 -14.67
N ARG A 159 8.27 3.99 -15.58
CA ARG A 159 8.19 5.39 -16.02
C ARG A 159 6.90 5.66 -16.80
N GLU A 160 6.58 4.81 -17.75
CA GLU A 160 5.37 4.89 -18.57
C GLU A 160 4.10 4.79 -17.70
N VAL A 161 4.04 3.79 -16.81
CA VAL A 161 2.93 3.62 -15.86
C VAL A 161 2.77 4.85 -14.96
N ARG A 162 3.88 5.43 -14.46
CA ARG A 162 3.85 6.68 -13.70
C ARG A 162 3.24 7.82 -14.52
N GLU A 163 3.68 8.02 -15.76
CA GLU A 163 3.19 9.08 -16.64
C GLU A 163 1.70 8.92 -16.98
N VAL A 164 1.28 7.72 -17.40
CA VAL A 164 -0.12 7.39 -17.71
C VAL A 164 -1.01 7.61 -16.50
N GLN A 165 -0.62 7.12 -15.31
CA GLN A 165 -1.42 7.31 -14.09
C GLN A 165 -1.45 8.78 -13.63
N SER A 166 -0.35 9.52 -13.75
CA SER A 166 -0.31 10.95 -13.41
C SER A 166 -1.25 11.76 -14.31
N LYS A 167 -1.21 11.55 -15.64
CA LYS A 167 -2.14 12.20 -16.58
C LYS A 167 -3.59 11.80 -16.29
N ALA A 168 -3.87 10.50 -16.19
CA ALA A 168 -5.22 10.00 -15.94
C ALA A 168 -5.86 10.55 -14.66
N ARG A 169 -5.07 10.73 -13.60
CA ARG A 169 -5.55 11.20 -12.29
C ARG A 169 -5.35 12.70 -12.05
N GLY A 170 -4.87 13.47 -13.04
CA GLY A 170 -4.57 14.91 -12.86
C GLY A 170 -3.44 15.22 -11.88
N ILE A 171 -2.64 14.23 -11.49
CA ILE A 171 -1.56 14.42 -10.50
C ILE A 171 -0.34 14.98 -11.22
N SER A 172 -0.31 16.31 -11.36
CA SER A 172 0.90 17.02 -11.73
C SER A 172 1.92 16.94 -10.61
N TYR A 173 3.17 16.59 -10.97
CA TYR A 173 4.32 16.63 -10.08
C TYR A 173 5.03 17.99 -10.10
N GLU A 174 4.36 19.04 -10.62
CA GLU A 174 4.65 20.43 -10.28
C GLU A 174 4.89 20.51 -8.77
N LYS A 175 6.14 20.81 -8.39
CA LYS A 175 6.54 20.98 -6.98
C LYS A 175 5.49 21.87 -6.34
N LYS A 176 4.79 21.36 -5.33
CA LYS A 176 3.78 22.12 -4.57
C LYS A 176 4.47 23.32 -3.94
N LYS A 177 4.56 24.41 -4.71
CA LYS A 177 5.08 25.72 -4.33
C LYS A 177 4.20 26.10 -3.15
N ARG A 178 4.74 25.89 -1.95
CA ARG A 178 4.01 25.93 -0.67
C ARG A 178 3.24 27.24 -0.65
N LYS A 179 1.92 27.19 -0.83
CA LYS A 179 1.05 28.33 -0.53
C LYS A 179 1.28 28.61 0.95
N LYS A 180 2.18 29.57 1.23
CA LYS A 180 2.35 30.18 2.54
C LYS A 180 0.94 30.62 2.92
N PRO A 181 0.37 30.20 4.06
CA PRO A 181 -0.88 30.79 4.49
C PRO A 181 -0.65 32.30 4.53
N GLN A 182 -1.50 33.06 3.84
CA GLN A 182 -1.50 34.50 3.96
C GLN A 182 -1.78 34.77 5.43
N GLN A 183 -0.76 35.27 6.14
CA GLN A 183 -1.02 35.88 7.44
C GLN A 183 -1.98 37.03 7.15
N HIS A 184 -3.14 36.98 7.80
CA HIS A 184 -4.12 38.04 7.72
C HIS A 184 -3.44 39.27 8.33
N GLU A 185 -3.06 40.22 7.48
CA GLU A 185 -2.36 41.43 7.90
C GLU A 185 -3.39 42.34 8.58
N GLN A 186 -3.61 42.09 9.87
CA GLN A 186 -4.45 42.93 10.71
C GLN A 186 -3.89 44.36 10.65
N HIS A 187 -4.65 45.24 10.02
CA HIS A 187 -4.35 46.65 9.97
C HIS A 187 -4.40 47.22 11.39
N HIS A 188 -3.24 47.40 12.00
CA HIS A 188 -3.10 48.29 13.15
C HIS A 188 -3.05 49.73 12.63
N PRO A 189 -3.93 50.64 13.09
CA PRO A 189 -3.80 52.06 12.77
C PRO A 189 -2.53 52.63 13.44
N PRO A 190 -1.90 53.66 12.84
CA PRO A 190 -0.71 54.28 13.42
C PRO A 190 -1.04 55.01 14.73
N PRO A 191 -0.08 55.10 15.68
CA PRO A 191 -0.28 55.87 16.91
C PRO A 191 -0.32 57.38 16.60
N PRO A 192 -1.02 58.18 17.43
CA PRO A 192 -1.08 59.63 17.27
C PRO A 192 0.28 60.28 17.59
N PRO A 193 0.59 61.45 17.00
CA PRO A 193 1.80 62.19 17.32
C PRO A 193 1.78 62.73 18.76
N ALA A 194 2.94 62.73 19.42
CA ALA A 194 3.09 63.33 20.73
C ALA A 194 2.91 64.86 20.67
N ALA A 195 2.14 65.42 21.60
CA ALA A 195 2.09 66.85 21.85
C ALA A 195 3.31 67.30 22.67
N ALA A 196 3.58 68.62 22.63
CA ALA A 196 4.74 69.29 23.22
C ALA A 196 4.85 69.18 24.74
#